data_AF-A0A7W0IRS8-F1
#
_entry.id   AF-A0A7W0IRS8-F1
#
_cell.length_a   1.000
_cell.length_b   1.000
_cell.length_c   1.000
_cell.angle_alpha   90.00
_cell.angle_beta   90.00
_cell.angle_gamma   90.00
#
_symmetry.space_group_name_H-M   'P 1'
#
loop_
_entity.id
_entity.type
_entity.pdbx_description
1 polymer ?
#
loop_
_entity_poly.entity_id
_entity_poly.type
_entity_poly.pdbx_seq_one_letter_code
_entity_poly.pdbx_strand_id
1 'polypeptide(L)'
;MSFLTPVSDLIKKVWHKEQPTPAPIVVEEHRHDREQFQTVLESFKASRIPERLAILDIFLEMELHMSISELFEMVRRKKPELDDRTFLQETMAMFCQYGFAQRLDFDNQESRFEHMHLGNHHDHFICTKCGLIQEFKDDVLETLQLKIAGSFNFHVLQHKTEIYGLCNRCLASREPTLPLHLAANGERVRIVKVIGSREVVSRLADMGLVVGASLDVISNHPTGPFVVIVNKTRLALGTGIPQQILVSHYCRHEGSS
;
A
#
# COMPACT_ATOMS: atom_id res chain seq x y z
N MET A 1 29.77 -33.11 11.77
CA MET A 1 30.38 -31.77 11.74
C MET A 1 30.10 -31.14 10.38
N SER A 2 29.10 -30.26 10.29
CA SER A 2 29.09 -29.12 9.37
C SER A 2 27.84 -28.29 9.67
N PHE A 3 28.08 -27.02 9.93
CA PHE A 3 27.18 -26.03 10.48
C PHE A 3 26.09 -25.62 9.47
N LEU A 4 24.83 -25.55 9.92
CA LEU A 4 23.77 -24.84 9.22
C LEU A 4 23.23 -23.76 10.16
N THR A 5 23.52 -22.50 9.84
CA THR A 5 23.12 -21.31 10.59
C THR A 5 21.59 -21.15 10.63
N PRO A 6 21.01 -20.75 11.77
CA PRO A 6 19.57 -20.47 11.91
C PRO A 6 19.06 -19.43 10.91
N VAL A 7 17.84 -19.59 10.37
CA VAL A 7 17.25 -18.65 9.40
C VAL A 7 16.96 -17.26 9.99
N SER A 8 16.89 -17.13 11.32
CA SER A 8 16.91 -15.82 11.99
C SER A 8 18.15 -14.99 11.63
N ASP A 9 19.27 -15.67 11.35
CA ASP A 9 20.50 -15.05 10.89
C ASP A 9 20.50 -14.80 9.38
N LEU A 10 19.67 -15.49 8.59
CA LEU A 10 19.42 -15.20 7.17
C LEU A 10 18.46 -14.03 6.97
N ILE A 11 17.42 -13.90 7.80
CA ILE A 11 16.52 -12.74 7.84
C ILE A 11 17.31 -11.50 8.26
N LYS A 12 18.16 -11.61 9.27
CA LYS A 12 19.12 -10.55 9.60
C LYS A 12 20.16 -10.34 8.49
N LYS A 13 20.70 -11.37 7.83
CA LYS A 13 21.69 -11.22 6.74
C LYS A 13 21.10 -10.73 5.40
N VAL A 14 19.81 -10.92 5.14
CA VAL A 14 19.12 -10.48 3.91
C VAL A 14 18.47 -9.11 4.11
N TRP A 15 17.97 -8.78 5.31
CA TRP A 15 17.40 -7.47 5.65
C TRP A 15 18.36 -6.46 6.32
N HIS A 16 19.58 -6.86 6.70
CA HIS A 16 20.68 -5.91 7.02
C HIS A 16 21.63 -5.66 5.85
N LYS A 17 21.32 -6.13 4.64
CA LYS A 17 21.91 -5.48 3.47
C LYS A 17 21.33 -4.07 3.47
N GLU A 18 22.23 -3.09 3.58
CA GLU A 18 21.95 -1.68 3.32
C GLU A 18 20.88 -1.63 2.24
N GLN A 19 19.75 -0.97 2.55
CA GLN A 19 18.75 -0.65 1.55
C GLN A 19 19.55 -0.14 0.34
N PRO A 20 19.41 -0.74 -0.86
CA PRO A 20 20.12 -0.22 -2.01
C PRO A 20 19.77 1.26 -2.08
N THR A 21 20.79 2.10 -1.91
CA THR A 21 20.66 3.50 -2.30
C THR A 21 20.12 3.47 -3.72
N PRO A 22 19.03 4.20 -4.01
CA PRO A 22 18.44 4.16 -5.34
C PRO A 22 19.56 4.43 -6.34
N ALA A 23 19.85 3.43 -7.18
CA ALA A 23 20.90 3.53 -8.17
C ALA A 23 20.58 4.72 -9.08
N PRO A 24 21.58 5.43 -9.61
CA PRO A 24 21.38 6.60 -10.46
C PRO A 24 20.92 6.15 -11.85
N ILE A 25 19.69 5.65 -11.95
CA ILE A 25 19.00 5.34 -13.21
C ILE A 25 18.21 6.58 -13.69
N VAL A 26 17.93 7.50 -12.75
CA VAL A 26 17.01 8.64 -12.89
C VAL A 26 17.45 9.70 -13.92
N VAL A 27 18.74 9.85 -14.23
CA VAL A 27 19.21 11.09 -14.90
C VAL A 27 19.05 11.10 -16.43
N GLU A 28 19.06 9.94 -17.11
CA GLU A 28 19.00 9.87 -18.57
C GLU A 28 17.58 9.73 -19.14
N GLU A 29 16.65 9.11 -18.40
CA GLU A 29 15.25 8.91 -18.81
C GLU A 29 14.46 10.23 -18.86
N HIS A 30 14.66 11.12 -17.89
CA HIS A 30 13.91 12.38 -17.80
C HIS A 30 14.20 13.39 -18.93
N ARG A 31 15.33 13.26 -19.63
CA ARG A 31 15.68 14.18 -20.71
C ARG A 31 14.77 13.99 -21.92
N HIS A 32 14.45 12.75 -22.26
CA HIS A 32 13.57 12.45 -23.39
C HIS A 32 12.12 12.85 -23.07
N ASP A 33 11.66 12.55 -21.85
CA ASP A 33 10.36 12.97 -21.36
C ASP A 33 10.22 14.49 -21.45
N ARG A 34 11.17 15.25 -20.90
CA ARG A 34 11.15 16.71 -20.97
C ARG A 34 11.02 17.28 -22.39
N GLU A 35 11.75 16.72 -23.36
CA GLU A 35 11.71 17.15 -24.76
C GLU A 35 10.35 16.85 -25.42
N GLN A 36 9.76 15.68 -25.14
CA GLN A 36 8.42 15.33 -25.60
C GLN A 36 7.36 16.25 -24.99
N PHE A 37 7.46 16.52 -23.69
CA PHE A 37 6.54 17.41 -22.98
C PHE A 37 6.59 18.82 -23.55
N GLN A 38 7.79 19.36 -23.77
CA GLN A 38 7.93 20.68 -24.38
C GLN A 38 7.25 20.75 -25.75
N THR A 39 7.46 19.74 -26.60
CA THR A 39 6.85 19.67 -27.94
C THR A 39 5.32 19.68 -27.86
N VAL A 40 4.74 18.92 -26.93
CA VAL A 40 3.29 18.88 -26.70
C VAL A 40 2.78 20.23 -26.20
N LEU A 41 3.41 20.82 -25.18
CA LEU A 41 3.00 22.13 -24.64
C LEU A 41 3.04 23.24 -25.71
N GLU A 42 4.05 23.23 -26.58
CA GLU A 42 4.17 24.16 -27.71
C GLU A 42 3.06 23.91 -28.75
N SER A 43 2.79 22.65 -29.09
CA SER A 43 1.75 22.28 -30.08
C SER A 43 0.34 22.70 -29.65
N PHE A 44 0.04 22.65 -28.35
CA PHE A 44 -1.24 23.05 -27.78
C PHE A 44 -1.30 24.53 -27.39
N LYS A 45 -0.23 25.30 -27.65
CA LYS A 45 -0.11 26.73 -27.31
C LYS A 45 -0.40 27.01 -25.83
N ALA A 46 0.15 26.18 -24.94
CA ALA A 46 0.02 26.38 -23.51
C ALA A 46 0.57 27.75 -23.09
N SER A 47 -0.05 28.39 -22.10
CA SER A 47 0.46 29.62 -21.49
C SER A 47 1.63 29.32 -20.54
N ARG A 48 2.54 30.28 -20.36
CA ARG A 48 3.61 30.20 -19.34
C ARG A 48 4.47 28.93 -19.43
N ILE A 49 4.84 28.57 -20.66
CA ILE A 49 5.62 27.34 -20.96
C ILE A 49 6.91 27.26 -20.14
N PRO A 50 7.75 28.31 -20.01
CA PRO A 50 8.96 28.24 -19.22
C PRO A 50 8.71 27.87 -17.75
N GLU A 51 7.65 28.44 -17.15
CA GLU A 51 7.27 28.15 -15.77
C GLU A 51 6.72 26.73 -15.61
N ARG A 52 5.93 26.25 -16.59
CA ARG A 52 5.44 24.86 -16.58
C ARG A 52 6.56 23.85 -16.75
N LEU A 53 7.55 24.14 -17.60
CA LEU A 53 8.74 23.31 -17.74
C LEU A 53 9.58 23.29 -16.45
N ALA A 54 9.67 24.41 -15.73
CA ALA A 54 10.34 24.44 -14.43
C ALA A 54 9.61 23.61 -13.37
N ILE A 55 8.26 23.63 -13.36
CA ILE A 55 7.45 22.74 -12.52
C ILE A 55 7.67 21.28 -12.92
N LEU A 56 7.72 20.99 -14.22
CA LEU A 56 8.00 19.65 -14.74
C LEU A 56 9.37 19.15 -14.29
N ASP A 57 10.41 19.97 -14.42
CA ASP A 57 11.77 19.60 -14.00
C ASP A 57 11.80 19.23 -12.51
N ILE A 58 11.10 20.01 -11.67
CA ILE A 58 10.97 19.69 -10.24
C ILE A 58 10.16 18.41 -10.02
N PHE A 59 9.07 18.21 -10.75
CA PHE A 59 8.23 17.03 -10.66
C PHE A 59 9.02 15.76 -11.02
N LEU A 60 9.79 15.79 -12.11
CA LEU A 60 10.61 14.66 -12.59
C LEU A 60 11.77 14.33 -11.63
N GLU A 61 12.32 15.32 -10.91
CA GLU A 61 13.38 15.09 -9.91
C GLU A 61 12.88 14.43 -8.61
N MET A 62 11.57 14.29 -8.42
CA MET A 62 10.97 13.85 -7.16
C MET A 62 10.64 12.36 -7.11
N GLU A 63 10.41 11.85 -5.89
CA GLU A 63 9.89 10.50 -5.68
C GLU A 63 8.60 10.29 -6.48
N LEU A 64 8.39 9.05 -6.91
CA LEU A 64 7.37 8.66 -7.88
C LEU A 64 5.94 8.95 -7.44
N HIS A 65 5.66 9.19 -6.15
CA HIS A 65 4.30 9.43 -5.67
C HIS A 65 4.19 10.61 -4.71
N MET A 66 3.79 11.76 -5.23
CA MET A 66 3.77 12.98 -4.45
C MET A 66 2.43 13.68 -4.37
N SER A 67 2.11 14.31 -3.25
CA SER A 67 0.93 15.15 -3.14
C SER A 67 1.15 16.55 -3.73
N ILE A 68 0.07 17.26 -4.07
CA ILE A 68 0.17 18.65 -4.54
C ILE A 68 0.76 19.57 -3.47
N SER A 69 0.50 19.30 -2.19
CA SER A 69 1.08 20.06 -1.08
C SER A 69 2.58 19.81 -0.93
N GLU A 70 3.03 18.56 -1.11
CA GLU A 70 4.47 18.21 -1.15
C GLU A 70 5.17 18.90 -2.33
N LEU A 71 4.53 18.94 -3.51
CA LEU A 71 5.06 19.64 -4.69
C LEU A 71 5.18 21.14 -4.46
N PHE A 72 4.16 21.73 -3.84
CA PHE A 72 4.12 23.15 -3.59
C PHE A 72 5.28 23.60 -2.70
N GLU A 73 5.55 22.90 -1.59
CA GLU A 73 6.68 23.23 -0.72
C GLU A 73 8.03 23.10 -1.45
N MET A 74 8.15 22.13 -2.37
CA MET A 74 9.35 21.93 -3.16
C MET A 74 9.57 23.02 -4.21
N VAL A 75 8.50 23.41 -4.91
CA VAL A 75 8.51 24.52 -5.86
C VAL A 75 8.88 25.81 -5.15
N ARG A 76 8.24 26.10 -4.02
CA ARG A 76 8.52 27.28 -3.21
C ARG A 76 9.98 27.37 -2.76
N ARG A 77 10.60 26.23 -2.46
CA ARG A 77 12.01 26.15 -2.05
C ARG A 77 12.99 26.32 -3.21
N LYS A 78 12.72 25.70 -4.36
CA LYS A 78 13.64 25.69 -5.52
C LYS A 78 13.45 26.86 -6.47
N LYS A 79 12.21 27.33 -6.61
CA LYS A 79 11.74 28.35 -7.55
C LYS A 79 10.71 29.26 -6.86
N PRO A 80 11.13 30.12 -5.91
CA PRO A 80 10.22 31.02 -5.19
C PRO A 80 9.39 31.94 -6.10
N GLU A 81 9.87 32.23 -7.30
CA GLU A 81 9.14 32.97 -8.33
C GLU A 81 7.88 32.25 -8.84
N LEU A 82 7.73 30.96 -8.55
CA LEU A 82 6.58 30.10 -8.87
C LEU A 82 5.74 29.75 -7.63
N ASP A 83 5.81 30.54 -6.56
CA ASP A 83 4.99 30.39 -5.34
C ASP A 83 3.52 30.80 -5.59
N ASP A 84 2.86 30.07 -6.48
CA ASP A 84 1.46 30.23 -6.90
C ASP A 84 0.77 28.85 -6.90
N ARG A 85 0.03 28.58 -5.82
CA ARG A 85 -0.63 27.28 -5.61
C ARG A 85 -1.68 26.98 -6.67
N THR A 86 -2.39 28.01 -7.14
CA THR A 86 -3.44 27.85 -8.17
C THR A 86 -2.81 27.46 -9.50
N PHE A 87 -1.76 28.17 -9.91
CA PHE A 87 -1.03 27.85 -11.13
C PHE A 87 -0.39 26.46 -11.09
N LEU A 88 0.13 26.03 -9.93
CA LEU A 88 0.66 24.69 -9.76
C LEU A 88 -0.42 23.61 -9.95
N GLN A 89 -1.61 23.80 -9.36
CA GLN A 89 -2.74 22.89 -9.52
C GLN A 89 -3.21 22.79 -10.97
N GLU A 90 -3.31 23.92 -11.68
CA GLU A 90 -3.64 23.95 -13.11
C GLU A 90 -2.57 23.24 -13.95
N THR A 91 -1.30 23.39 -13.59
CA THR A 91 -0.18 22.72 -14.26
C THR A 91 -0.22 21.22 -14.07
N MET A 92 -0.47 20.73 -12.85
CA MET A 92 -0.61 19.30 -12.60
C MET A 92 -1.85 18.71 -13.28
N ALA A 93 -2.98 19.43 -13.28
CA ALA A 93 -4.17 19.00 -14.02
C ALA A 93 -3.89 18.88 -15.52
N MET A 94 -3.13 19.82 -16.09
CA MET A 94 -2.68 19.78 -17.48
C MET A 94 -1.76 18.58 -17.75
N PHE A 95 -0.81 18.29 -16.86
CA PHE A 95 0.04 17.12 -16.99
C PHE A 95 -0.80 15.83 -16.98
N CYS A 96 -1.79 15.71 -16.09
CA CYS A 96 -2.70 14.56 -16.13
C CYS A 96 -3.49 14.48 -17.45
N GLN A 97 -3.97 15.61 -17.96
CA GLN A 97 -4.74 15.67 -19.20
C GLN A 97 -3.92 15.21 -20.43
N TYR A 98 -2.64 15.55 -20.47
CA TYR A 98 -1.75 15.21 -21.57
C TYR A 98 -1.00 13.89 -21.39
N GLY A 99 -1.35 13.12 -20.35
CA GLY A 99 -0.75 11.80 -20.11
C GLY A 99 0.67 11.88 -19.59
N PHE A 100 1.02 12.95 -18.91
CA PHE A 100 2.36 13.22 -18.39
C PHE A 100 2.51 12.89 -16.90
N ALA A 101 1.39 12.96 -16.19
CA ALA A 101 1.26 12.50 -14.83
C ALA A 101 0.02 11.62 -14.71
N GLN A 102 0.01 10.71 -13.74
CA GLN A 102 -1.18 10.00 -13.33
C GLN A 102 -1.56 10.43 -11.92
N ARG A 103 -2.87 10.64 -11.69
CA ARG A 103 -3.41 10.96 -10.37
C ARG A 103 -3.93 9.69 -9.71
N LEU A 104 -3.52 9.49 -8.46
CA LEU A 104 -3.97 8.44 -7.56
C LEU A 104 -4.82 9.07 -6.45
N ASP A 105 -6.09 8.69 -6.40
CA ASP A 105 -7.01 9.15 -5.36
C ASP A 105 -7.10 8.12 -4.23
N PHE A 106 -6.99 8.60 -2.99
CA PHE A 106 -7.04 7.78 -1.79
C PHE A 106 -8.16 8.22 -0.87
N ASP A 107 -8.84 7.26 -0.25
CA ASP A 107 -9.87 7.56 0.74
C ASP A 107 -9.26 8.30 1.95
N ASN A 108 -9.83 9.47 2.28
CA ASN A 108 -9.41 10.32 3.40
C ASN A 108 -7.95 10.82 3.37
N GLN A 109 -7.29 10.80 2.21
CA GLN A 109 -5.95 11.34 2.03
C GLN A 109 -5.88 12.26 0.81
N GLU A 110 -4.85 13.11 0.76
CA GLU A 110 -4.61 13.95 -0.41
C GLU A 110 -4.23 13.07 -1.61
N SER A 111 -4.75 13.39 -2.80
CA SER A 111 -4.39 12.71 -4.03
C SER A 111 -2.89 12.82 -4.28
N ARG A 112 -2.29 11.72 -4.73
CA ARG A 112 -0.89 11.70 -5.14
C ARG A 112 -0.78 11.68 -6.66
N PHE A 113 0.33 12.18 -7.17
CA PHE A 113 0.67 12.24 -8.57
C PHE A 113 1.92 11.42 -8.82
N GLU A 114 1.90 10.66 -9.91
CA GLU A 114 3.04 9.86 -10.37
C GLU A 114 3.41 10.18 -11.81
N HIS A 115 4.66 9.91 -12.18
CA HIS A 115 5.15 10.10 -13.53
C HIS A 115 4.51 9.07 -14.44
N MET A 116 4.11 9.50 -15.64
CA MET A 116 3.69 8.53 -16.66
C MET A 116 4.92 8.08 -17.44
N HIS A 117 5.53 6.97 -17.03
CA HIS A 117 6.67 6.39 -17.74
C HIS A 117 6.20 5.54 -18.93
N LEU A 118 6.49 6.00 -20.14
CA LEU A 118 6.28 5.23 -21.36
C LEU A 118 7.30 4.08 -21.44
N GLY A 119 6.92 2.90 -20.95
CA GLY A 119 7.68 1.64 -21.16
C GLY A 119 8.26 0.99 -19.91
N ASN A 120 8.31 1.69 -18.77
CA ASN A 120 8.65 1.11 -17.48
C ASN A 120 7.38 0.83 -16.67
N HIS A 121 6.76 -0.32 -16.95
CA HIS A 121 5.64 -0.80 -16.16
C HIS A 121 6.13 -1.32 -14.81
N HIS A 122 5.54 -0.79 -13.74
CA HIS A 122 5.68 -1.25 -12.36
C HIS A 122 4.30 -1.29 -11.70
N ASP A 123 4.18 -2.20 -10.73
CA ASP A 123 2.99 -2.40 -9.93
C ASP A 123 3.16 -1.75 -8.55
N HIS A 124 2.05 -1.55 -7.83
CA HIS A 124 2.04 -0.77 -6.59
C HIS A 124 1.58 -1.58 -5.37
N PHE A 125 2.32 -1.49 -4.28
CA PHE A 125 1.79 -1.73 -2.93
C PHE A 125 1.33 -0.41 -2.31
N ILE A 126 0.11 -0.37 -1.80
CA ILE A 126 -0.51 0.84 -1.25
C ILE A 126 -0.88 0.60 0.22
N CYS A 127 -0.29 1.40 1.11
CA CYS A 127 -0.60 1.36 2.54
C CYS A 127 -1.88 2.14 2.85
N THR A 128 -2.93 1.44 3.27
CA THR A 128 -4.23 2.05 3.58
C THR A 128 -4.22 2.92 4.83
N LYS A 129 -3.20 2.81 5.69
CA LYS A 129 -3.09 3.62 6.93
C LYS A 129 -2.33 4.93 6.75
N CYS A 130 -1.25 4.95 5.97
CA CYS A 130 -0.40 6.14 5.83
C CYS A 130 -0.20 6.61 4.39
N GLY A 131 -0.80 5.92 3.41
CA GLY A 131 -0.67 6.29 2.00
C GLY A 131 0.71 6.05 1.41
N LEU A 132 1.60 5.34 2.12
CA LEU A 132 2.88 4.91 1.53
C LEU A 132 2.58 4.05 0.30
N ILE A 133 3.18 4.42 -0.82
CA ILE A 133 3.19 3.63 -2.05
C ILE A 133 4.59 3.07 -2.22
N GLN A 134 4.68 1.78 -2.56
CA GLN A 134 5.92 1.10 -2.83
C GLN A 134 5.79 0.35 -4.14
N GLU A 135 6.69 0.63 -5.07
CA GLU A 135 6.70 -0.04 -6.37
C GLU A 135 7.30 -1.44 -6.28
N PHE A 136 6.83 -2.30 -7.16
CA PHE A 136 7.44 -3.59 -7.41
C PHE A 136 7.29 -3.97 -8.88
N LYS A 137 8.17 -4.87 -9.33
CA LYS A 137 8.10 -5.49 -10.64
C LYS A 137 8.40 -6.97 -10.50
N ASP A 138 7.56 -7.80 -11.09
CA ASP A 138 7.73 -9.25 -11.07
C ASP A 138 7.47 -9.83 -12.47
N ASP A 139 8.54 -10.21 -13.16
CA ASP A 139 8.45 -10.71 -14.54
C ASP A 139 7.62 -12.00 -14.65
N VAL A 140 7.53 -12.78 -13.57
CA VAL A 140 6.73 -14.02 -13.52
C VAL A 140 5.25 -13.67 -13.48
N LEU A 141 4.86 -12.70 -12.65
CA LEU A 141 3.49 -12.18 -12.58
C LEU A 141 3.05 -11.61 -13.94
N GLU A 142 3.88 -10.77 -14.55
CA GLU A 142 3.65 -10.17 -15.86
C GLU A 142 3.41 -11.24 -16.94
N THR A 143 4.31 -12.23 -17.01
CA THR A 143 4.18 -13.35 -17.94
C THR A 143 2.91 -14.16 -17.70
N LEU A 144 2.54 -14.35 -16.42
CA LEU A 144 1.35 -15.10 -16.05
C LEU A 144 0.06 -14.38 -16.46
N GLN A 145 -0.02 -13.06 -16.29
CA GLN A 145 -1.16 -12.25 -16.72
C GLN A 145 -1.37 -12.37 -18.23
N LEU A 146 -0.31 -12.23 -19.03
CA LEU A 146 -0.36 -12.39 -20.48
C LEU A 146 -0.80 -13.81 -20.89
N LYS A 147 -0.28 -14.84 -20.20
CA LYS A 147 -0.65 -16.23 -20.47
C LYS A 147 -2.13 -16.50 -20.19
N ILE A 148 -2.64 -15.98 -19.08
CA ILE A 148 -4.07 -16.09 -18.73
C ILE A 148 -4.90 -15.39 -19.80
N ALA A 149 -4.59 -14.14 -20.16
CA ALA A 149 -5.31 -13.41 -21.20
C ALA A 149 -5.33 -14.15 -22.53
N GLY A 150 -4.16 -14.69 -22.95
CA GLY A 150 -4.05 -15.51 -24.15
C GLY A 150 -4.93 -16.77 -24.12
N SER A 151 -5.12 -17.40 -22.97
CA SER A 151 -6.01 -18.57 -22.83
C SER A 151 -7.50 -18.25 -23.05
N PHE A 152 -7.87 -16.97 -22.93
CA PHE A 152 -9.22 -16.47 -23.20
C PHE A 152 -9.34 -15.76 -24.55
N ASN A 153 -8.31 -15.81 -25.41
CA ASN A 153 -8.22 -15.02 -26.64
C ASN A 153 -8.44 -13.51 -26.38
N PHE A 154 -7.98 -13.02 -25.23
CA PHE A 154 -8.13 -11.63 -24.83
C PHE A 154 -6.89 -10.82 -25.24
N HIS A 155 -7.09 -9.75 -26.01
CA HIS A 155 -6.03 -8.86 -26.42
C HIS A 155 -5.81 -7.78 -25.36
N VAL A 156 -4.71 -7.88 -24.62
CA VAL A 156 -4.35 -6.92 -23.57
C VAL A 156 -3.85 -5.63 -24.21
N LEU A 157 -4.51 -4.51 -23.90
CA LEU A 157 -4.09 -3.17 -24.33
C LEU A 157 -3.30 -2.45 -23.24
N GLN A 158 -3.67 -2.68 -21.98
CA GLN A 158 -3.06 -2.10 -20.79
C GLN A 158 -3.42 -2.98 -19.59
N HIS A 159 -2.56 -3.01 -18.58
CA HIS A 159 -2.88 -3.53 -17.26
C HIS A 159 -2.30 -2.63 -16.18
N LYS A 160 -2.87 -2.73 -14.99
CA LYS A 160 -2.46 -2.01 -13.79
C LYS A 160 -2.69 -2.94 -12.60
N THR A 161 -1.64 -3.21 -11.81
CA THR A 161 -1.77 -3.97 -10.56
C THR A 161 -1.52 -3.06 -9.36
N GLU A 162 -2.47 -3.06 -8.44
CA GLU A 162 -2.39 -2.37 -7.17
C GLU A 162 -2.77 -3.35 -6.05
N ILE A 163 -1.93 -3.43 -5.01
CA ILE A 163 -2.13 -4.29 -3.86
C ILE A 163 -2.25 -3.42 -2.61
N TYR A 164 -3.44 -3.42 -2.03
CA TYR A 164 -3.76 -2.62 -0.86
C TYR A 164 -3.48 -3.40 0.44
N GLY A 165 -2.74 -2.78 1.36
CA GLY A 165 -2.32 -3.42 2.61
C GLY A 165 -1.80 -2.45 3.66
N LEU A 166 -0.92 -2.92 4.55
CA LEU A 166 -0.23 -2.08 5.54
C LEU A 166 1.27 -2.19 5.34
N CYS A 167 1.96 -1.05 5.28
CA CYS A 167 3.42 -1.03 5.24
C CYS A 167 4.01 -1.52 6.58
N ASN A 168 5.28 -1.94 6.56
CA ASN A 168 5.97 -2.48 7.74
C ASN A 168 5.88 -1.55 8.96
N ARG A 169 6.05 -0.23 8.77
CA ARG A 169 5.92 0.77 9.84
C ARG A 169 4.51 0.77 10.44
N CYS A 170 3.48 0.78 9.58
CA CYS A 170 2.09 0.80 10.01
C CYS A 170 1.68 -0.50 10.68
N LEU A 171 2.18 -1.64 10.18
CA LEU A 171 1.98 -2.95 10.79
C LEU A 171 2.66 -3.04 12.16
N ALA A 172 3.91 -2.59 12.29
CA ALA A 172 4.65 -2.58 13.56
C ALA A 172 4.06 -1.60 14.59
N SER A 173 3.40 -0.52 14.13
CA SER A 173 2.71 0.44 15.00
C SER A 173 1.32 -0.02 15.48
N ARG A 174 0.80 -1.13 14.95
CA ARG A 174 -0.40 -1.72 15.54
C ARG A 174 0.01 -2.30 16.89
N GLU A 175 -0.71 -1.96 17.95
CA GLU A 175 -0.56 -2.72 19.19
C GLU A 175 -0.68 -4.20 18.84
N PRO A 176 0.23 -5.07 19.32
CA PRO A 176 0.25 -6.48 18.93
C PRO A 176 -1.06 -7.19 19.31
N THR A 177 -1.89 -6.54 20.13
CA THR A 177 -3.19 -7.00 20.54
C THR A 177 -4.22 -5.88 20.41
N LEU A 178 -5.41 -6.21 19.91
CA LEU A 178 -6.60 -5.37 19.96
C LEU A 178 -7.76 -6.19 20.57
N PRO A 179 -8.74 -5.56 21.23
CA PRO A 179 -9.96 -6.24 21.62
C PRO A 179 -10.73 -6.77 20.39
N LEU A 180 -11.17 -8.03 20.41
CA LEU A 180 -11.80 -8.72 19.28
C LEU A 180 -12.96 -7.94 18.64
N HIS A 181 -13.71 -7.15 19.42
CA HIS A 181 -14.78 -6.29 18.88
C HIS A 181 -14.31 -5.26 17.83
N LEU A 182 -13.03 -4.87 17.84
CA LEU A 182 -12.42 -3.92 16.91
C LEU A 182 -11.84 -4.59 15.65
N ALA A 183 -11.82 -5.93 15.60
CA ALA A 183 -11.34 -6.64 14.41
C ALA A 183 -12.28 -6.41 13.22
N ALA A 184 -11.70 -6.23 12.03
CA ALA A 184 -12.47 -5.98 10.82
C ALA A 184 -13.18 -7.24 10.33
N ASN A 185 -14.28 -7.07 9.58
CA ASN A 185 -14.95 -8.19 8.97
C ASN A 185 -14.05 -8.84 7.90
N GLY A 186 -14.00 -10.18 7.86
CA GLY A 186 -13.11 -10.96 6.98
C GLY A 186 -11.68 -11.14 7.54
N GLU A 187 -11.39 -10.57 8.71
CA GLU A 187 -10.07 -10.64 9.30
C GLU A 187 -9.83 -12.00 9.99
N ARG A 188 -8.64 -12.57 9.80
CA ARG A 188 -8.17 -13.72 10.58
C ARG A 188 -7.28 -13.24 11.71
N VAL A 189 -7.63 -13.61 12.94
CA VAL A 189 -6.94 -13.20 14.15
C VAL A 189 -6.58 -14.39 15.03
N ARG A 190 -5.60 -14.23 15.92
CA ARG A 190 -5.18 -15.22 16.92
C ARG A 190 -5.50 -14.69 18.31
N ILE A 191 -6.14 -15.47 19.17
CA ILE A 191 -6.38 -15.08 20.55
C ILE A 191 -5.04 -14.99 21.28
N VAL A 192 -4.73 -13.83 21.83
CA VAL A 192 -3.52 -13.59 22.62
C VAL A 192 -3.83 -13.67 24.11
N LYS A 193 -4.99 -13.17 24.53
CA LYS A 193 -5.41 -13.18 25.93
C LYS A 193 -6.92 -13.14 26.05
N VAL A 194 -7.45 -13.79 27.07
CA VAL A 194 -8.85 -13.66 27.48
C VAL A 194 -8.87 -12.99 28.86
N ILE A 195 -9.66 -11.92 28.98
CA ILE A 195 -9.80 -11.10 30.18
C ILE A 195 -11.17 -11.40 30.78
N GLY A 196 -11.23 -11.90 32.02
CA GLY A 196 -12.49 -12.18 32.68
C GLY A 196 -12.31 -12.96 33.98
N SER A 197 -13.43 -13.24 34.66
CA SER A 197 -13.41 -14.14 35.81
C SER A 197 -13.06 -15.57 35.38
N ARG A 198 -12.67 -16.41 36.34
CA ARG A 198 -12.29 -17.80 36.07
C ARG A 198 -13.41 -18.59 35.40
N GLU A 199 -14.66 -18.32 35.76
CA GLU A 199 -15.85 -18.94 35.17
C GLU A 199 -16.03 -18.54 33.70
N VAL A 200 -15.83 -17.26 33.36
CA VAL A 200 -15.94 -16.76 31.98
C VAL A 200 -14.85 -17.37 31.11
N VAL A 201 -13.61 -17.37 31.59
CA VAL A 201 -12.47 -17.96 30.86
C VAL A 201 -12.69 -19.46 30.62
N SER A 202 -13.19 -20.20 31.62
CA SER A 202 -13.50 -21.63 31.46
C SER A 202 -14.57 -21.86 30.40
N ARG A 203 -15.67 -21.10 30.42
CA ARG A 203 -16.75 -21.25 29.42
C ARG A 203 -16.28 -20.94 28.00
N LEU A 204 -15.46 -19.91 27.83
CA LEU A 204 -14.90 -19.57 26.52
C LEU A 204 -13.94 -20.66 26.04
N ALA A 205 -13.13 -21.23 26.94
CA ALA A 205 -12.28 -22.35 26.62
C ALA A 205 -13.07 -23.59 26.15
N ASP A 206 -14.20 -23.90 26.79
CA ASP A 206 -15.10 -24.99 26.39
C ASP A 206 -15.69 -24.78 24.99
N MET A 207 -15.81 -23.53 24.54
CA MET A 207 -16.23 -23.16 23.18
C MET A 207 -15.07 -23.15 22.17
N GLY A 208 -13.85 -23.47 22.60
CA GLY A 208 -12.64 -23.44 21.77
C GLY A 208 -11.99 -22.06 21.64
N LEU A 209 -12.45 -21.06 22.39
CA LEU A 209 -11.89 -19.70 22.43
C LEU A 209 -10.73 -19.65 23.46
N VAL A 210 -9.68 -20.40 23.19
CA VAL A 210 -8.47 -20.46 24.04
C VAL A 210 -7.35 -19.59 23.49
N VAL A 211 -6.40 -19.20 24.34
CA VAL A 211 -5.18 -18.51 23.89
C VAL A 211 -4.45 -19.36 22.85
N GLY A 212 -4.05 -18.74 21.74
CA GLY A 212 -3.47 -19.39 20.57
C GLY A 212 -4.47 -19.83 19.50
N ALA A 213 -5.77 -19.90 19.83
CA ALA A 213 -6.80 -20.25 18.84
C ALA A 213 -6.89 -19.19 17.73
N SER A 214 -7.09 -19.66 16.50
CA SER A 214 -7.31 -18.80 15.34
C SER A 214 -8.81 -18.61 15.10
N LEU A 215 -9.22 -17.38 14.84
CA LEU A 215 -10.60 -16.98 14.60
C LEU A 215 -10.70 -16.31 13.24
N ASP A 216 -11.73 -16.64 12.47
CA ASP A 216 -12.14 -15.86 11.31
C ASP A 216 -13.34 -14.99 11.69
N VAL A 217 -13.22 -13.66 11.57
CA VAL A 217 -14.29 -12.71 11.87
C VAL A 217 -15.28 -12.65 10.71
N ILE A 218 -16.55 -12.99 10.97
CA ILE A 218 -17.60 -13.11 9.94
C ILE A 218 -18.58 -11.93 9.97
N SER A 219 -18.89 -11.43 11.17
CA SER A 219 -19.80 -10.29 11.33
C SER A 219 -19.61 -9.63 12.69
N ASN A 220 -19.57 -8.30 12.70
CA ASN A 220 -19.41 -7.48 13.89
C ASN A 220 -20.48 -6.37 13.97
N HIS A 221 -21.70 -6.65 13.48
CA HIS A 221 -22.75 -5.64 13.37
C HIS A 221 -23.14 -5.04 14.76
N PRO A 222 -23.25 -3.71 14.91
CA PRO A 222 -23.49 -3.07 16.21
C PRO A 222 -24.77 -3.50 16.92
N THR A 223 -25.80 -3.85 16.15
CA THR A 223 -27.11 -4.29 16.66
C THR A 223 -27.30 -5.81 16.63
N GLY A 224 -26.27 -6.58 16.28
CA GLY A 224 -26.32 -8.03 16.13
C GLY A 224 -25.28 -8.77 16.98
N PRO A 225 -25.33 -10.11 17.02
CA PRO A 225 -24.29 -10.89 17.65
C PRO A 225 -22.97 -10.77 16.88
N PHE A 226 -21.86 -10.83 17.60
CA PHE A 226 -20.54 -10.88 16.99
C PHE A 226 -20.26 -12.33 16.56
N VAL A 227 -20.08 -12.58 15.28
CA VAL A 227 -19.97 -13.93 14.72
C VAL A 227 -18.54 -14.22 14.30
N VAL A 228 -18.00 -15.31 14.82
CA VAL A 228 -16.66 -15.83 14.47
C VAL A 228 -16.73 -17.29 14.03
N ILE A 229 -15.74 -17.73 13.25
CA ILE A 229 -15.49 -19.16 13.02
C ILE A 229 -14.26 -19.58 13.82
N VAL A 230 -14.40 -20.66 14.58
CA VAL A 230 -13.34 -21.27 15.40
C VAL A 230 -13.39 -22.77 15.18
N ASN A 231 -12.26 -23.40 14.84
CA ASN A 231 -12.21 -24.85 14.57
C ASN A 231 -13.29 -25.33 13.57
N LYS A 232 -13.58 -24.53 12.53
CA LYS A 232 -14.65 -24.77 11.53
C LYS A 232 -16.09 -24.67 12.05
N THR A 233 -16.29 -24.24 13.28
CA THR A 233 -17.61 -24.01 13.89
C THR A 233 -17.93 -22.52 13.93
N ARG A 234 -19.14 -22.13 13.51
CA ARG A 234 -19.63 -20.75 13.60
C ARG A 234 -20.21 -20.49 14.99
N LEU A 235 -19.67 -19.51 15.70
CA LEU A 235 -20.08 -19.12 17.04
C LEU A 235 -20.60 -17.69 17.04
N ALA A 236 -21.77 -17.50 17.64
CA ALA A 236 -22.32 -16.18 17.95
C ALA A 236 -21.93 -15.80 19.38
N LEU A 237 -21.25 -14.67 19.53
CA LEU A 237 -20.83 -14.12 20.81
C LEU A 237 -21.75 -12.95 21.18
N GLY A 238 -22.18 -12.91 22.45
CA GLY A 238 -22.89 -11.76 22.99
C GLY A 238 -22.01 -10.51 22.96
N THR A 239 -22.61 -9.33 22.87
CA THR A 239 -21.93 -8.05 22.61
C THR A 239 -20.77 -7.71 23.56
N GLY A 240 -20.80 -8.19 24.81
CA GLY A 240 -19.73 -7.97 25.79
C GLY A 240 -18.53 -8.94 25.67
N ILE A 241 -18.71 -10.13 25.10
CA ILE A 241 -17.65 -11.16 25.05
C ILE A 241 -16.47 -10.75 24.14
N PRO A 242 -16.68 -10.18 22.94
CA PRO A 242 -15.58 -9.71 22.09
C PRO A 242 -14.76 -8.56 22.70
N GLN A 243 -15.27 -7.85 23.72
CA GLN A 243 -14.49 -6.83 24.43
C GLN A 243 -13.47 -7.44 25.39
N GLN A 244 -13.72 -8.67 25.82
CA GLN A 244 -12.91 -9.42 26.79
C GLN A 244 -11.81 -10.27 26.14
N ILE A 245 -11.81 -10.40 24.82
CA ILE A 245 -10.86 -11.22 24.10
C ILE A 245 -9.87 -10.29 23.40
N LEU A 246 -8.59 -10.35 23.77
CA LEU A 246 -7.52 -9.67 23.06
C LEU A 246 -6.97 -10.59 21.97
N VAL A 247 -6.84 -10.04 20.76
CA VAL A 247 -6.42 -10.77 19.57
C VAL A 247 -5.30 -10.05 18.85
N SER A 248 -4.39 -10.80 18.24
CA SER A 248 -3.39 -10.31 17.30
C SER A 248 -3.82 -10.65 15.87
N HIS A 249 -3.43 -9.82 14.91
CA HIS A 249 -3.52 -10.18 13.49
C HIS A 249 -2.79 -11.50 13.22
N TYR A 250 -3.42 -12.40 12.46
CA TYR A 250 -2.78 -13.65 12.06
C TYR A 250 -1.78 -13.40 10.93
N CYS A 251 -0.47 -13.40 11.25
CA CYS A 251 0.58 -13.38 10.22
C CYS A 251 0.70 -14.78 9.59
N ARG A 252 0.46 -14.90 8.28
CA ARG A 252 0.46 -16.16 7.49
C ARG A 252 1.87 -16.74 7.21
N HIS A 253 2.83 -16.67 8.14
CA HIS A 253 4.17 -17.25 7.92
C HIS A 253 4.48 -18.44 8.82
N GLU A 254 3.48 -19.30 9.04
CA GLU A 254 3.66 -20.63 9.62
C GLU A 254 2.96 -21.65 8.71
N GLY A 255 3.75 -22.41 7.93
CA GLY A 255 3.30 -23.67 7.34
C GLY A 255 3.38 -23.79 5.81
N SER A 256 4.51 -24.27 5.30
CA SER A 256 4.51 -25.43 4.41
C SER A 256 5.84 -26.16 4.58
N SER A 257 5.71 -27.47 4.76
CA SER A 257 6.74 -28.46 5.05
C SER A 257 7.76 -28.60 3.93
#